data_AF-A0A1J1LR31-F1
#
_entry.id   AF-A0A1J1LR31-F1
#
_cell.length_a   1.000
_cell.length_b   1.000
_cell.length_c   1.000
_cell.angle_alpha   90.00
_cell.angle_beta   90.00
_cell.angle_gamma   90.00
#
_symmetry.space_group_name_H-M   'P 1'
#
loop_
_entity.id
_entity.type
_entity.pdbx_description
1 polymer ?
#
loop_
_entity_poly.entity_id
_entity_poly.type
_entity_poly.pdbx_seq_one_letter_code
_entity_poly.pdbx_strand_id
1 'polypeptide(L)'
;MINSDSTLETIIQIVERGEIPKASDFKLWAELKGYQPTQTAEGPLKYVDENGVVRLTLKQGSSRTPGSDYPHVELRNPDTQRIDIWGNHVTRKSPGNHTRIQWDI
;
A
#
# COMPACT_ATOMS: atom_id res chain seq x y z
N MET A 1 8.97 21.32 -0.97
CA MET A 1 7.57 20.88 -1.22
C MET A 1 7.57 19.37 -1.10
N ILE A 2 6.68 18.80 -0.29
CA ILE A 2 6.52 17.34 -0.21
C ILE A 2 5.74 16.91 -1.45
N ASN A 3 6.25 15.93 -2.18
CA ASN A 3 5.58 15.32 -3.33
C ASN A 3 5.50 13.80 -3.13
N SER A 4 4.67 13.13 -3.93
CA SER A 4 4.48 11.68 -3.80
C SER A 4 5.76 10.88 -3.97
N ASP A 5 6.67 11.27 -4.86
CA ASP A 5 7.92 10.53 -5.07
C ASP A 5 8.82 10.60 -3.82
N SER A 6 8.95 11.77 -3.20
CA SER A 6 9.68 11.95 -1.94
C SER A 6 9.07 11.15 -0.77
N THR A 7 7.74 10.99 -0.74
CA THR A 7 7.06 10.17 0.26
C THR A 7 7.36 8.69 0.05
N LEU A 8 7.36 8.21 -1.19
CA LEU A 8 7.70 6.82 -1.51
C LEU A 8 9.17 6.51 -1.20
N GLU A 9 10.09 7.42 -1.53
CA GLU A 9 11.51 7.30 -1.16
C GLU A 9 11.69 7.20 0.36
N THR A 10 10.96 8.01 1.13
CA THR A 10 10.99 7.94 2.61
C THR A 10 10.53 6.58 3.12
N ILE A 11 9.44 6.04 2.54
CA ILE A 11 8.93 4.70 2.87
C ILE A 11 9.99 3.63 2.56
N ILE A 12 10.62 3.69 1.39
CA ILE A 12 11.68 2.75 0.99
C ILE A 12 12.84 2.81 1.98
N GLN A 13 13.31 4.00 2.35
CA GLN A 13 14.39 4.17 3.33
C GLN A 13 14.04 3.60 4.71
N ILE A 14 12.79 3.71 5.16
CA ILE A 14 12.32 3.06 6.39
C ILE A 14 12.49 1.54 6.29
N VAL A 15 12.04 0.95 5.18
CA VAL A 15 12.15 -0.51 4.97
C VAL A 15 13.61 -0.95 4.87
N GLU A 16 14.47 -0.19 4.20
CA GLU A 16 15.90 -0.48 4.08
C GLU A 16 16.65 -0.43 5.42
N ARG A 17 16.17 0.38 6.37
CA ARG A 17 16.66 0.38 7.76
C ARG A 17 16.13 -0.80 8.60
N GLY A 18 15.26 -1.64 8.04
CA GLY A 18 14.61 -2.75 8.74
C GLY A 18 13.44 -2.31 9.63
N GLU A 19 12.94 -1.08 9.45
CA GLU A 19 11.77 -0.55 10.16
C GLU A 19 10.47 -0.89 9.40
N ILE A 20 9.33 -0.77 10.09
CA ILE A 20 8.00 -1.01 9.51
C ILE A 20 7.38 0.37 9.15
N PRO A 21 7.09 0.65 7.88
CA PRO A 21 6.48 1.92 7.46
C PRO A 21 5.02 2.02 7.93
N LYS A 22 4.50 3.23 8.07
CA LYS A 22 3.14 3.45 8.59
C LYS A 22 2.10 3.42 7.48
N ALA A 23 0.88 3.01 7.82
CA ALA A 23 -0.26 3.08 6.92
C ALA A 23 -0.55 4.52 6.48
N SER A 24 -0.37 5.49 7.39
CA SER A 24 -0.50 6.93 7.11
C SER A 24 0.49 7.44 6.05
N ASP A 25 1.71 6.89 5.96
CA ASP A 25 2.69 7.28 4.93
C ASP A 25 2.20 6.88 3.53
N PHE A 26 1.66 5.67 3.38
CA PHE A 26 1.09 5.20 2.12
C PHE A 26 -0.20 5.96 1.75
N LYS A 27 -1.02 6.31 2.74
CA LYS A 27 -2.18 7.19 2.55
C LYS A 27 -1.73 8.52 1.96
N LEU A 28 -0.77 9.21 2.60
CA LEU A 28 -0.26 10.49 2.13
C LEU A 28 0.32 10.38 0.71
N TRP A 29 1.09 9.32 0.45
CA TRP A 29 1.61 9.04 -0.90
C TRP A 29 0.49 8.95 -1.95
N ALA A 30 -0.57 8.20 -1.66
CA ALA A 30 -1.69 8.03 -2.59
C ALA A 30 -2.50 9.33 -2.79
N GLU A 31 -2.74 10.08 -1.72
CA GLU A 31 -3.42 11.37 -1.78
C GLU A 31 -2.61 12.39 -2.60
N LEU A 32 -1.29 12.42 -2.44
CA LEU A 32 -0.39 13.25 -3.24
C LEU A 32 -0.29 12.81 -4.71
N LYS A 33 -0.62 11.55 -5.04
CA LYS A 33 -0.82 11.08 -6.42
C LYS A 33 -2.20 11.45 -6.98
N GLY A 34 -3.09 12.05 -6.17
CA GLY A 34 -4.46 12.39 -6.55
C GLY A 34 -5.44 11.22 -6.45
N TYR A 35 -5.03 10.08 -5.88
CA TYR A 35 -5.89 8.92 -5.73
C TYR A 35 -6.95 9.17 -4.65
N GLN A 36 -8.17 8.72 -4.90
CA GLN A 36 -9.33 8.94 -4.04
C GLN A 36 -9.57 7.75 -3.11
N PRO A 37 -9.84 7.98 -1.81
CA PRO A 37 -10.12 6.89 -0.88
C PRO A 37 -11.48 6.26 -1.16
N THR A 38 -11.56 4.94 -1.00
CA THR A 38 -12.81 4.18 -1.01
C THR A 38 -12.73 3.01 -0.03
N GLN A 39 -13.80 2.80 0.73
CA GLN A 39 -13.87 1.75 1.74
C GLN A 39 -15.33 1.33 1.96
N THR A 40 -15.59 0.03 1.98
CA THR A 40 -16.88 -0.52 2.43
C THR A 40 -16.86 -0.71 3.94
N ALA A 41 -18.02 -0.83 4.59
CA ALA A 41 -18.13 -0.95 6.06
C ALA A 41 -17.19 -2.02 6.68
N GLU A 42 -17.03 -3.18 6.02
CA GLU A 42 -16.15 -4.25 6.47
C GLU A 42 -14.89 -4.44 5.61
N GLY A 43 -14.64 -3.52 4.67
CA GLY A 43 -13.60 -3.66 3.66
C GLY A 43 -12.29 -2.98 4.04
N PRO A 44 -11.18 -3.35 3.36
CA PRO A 44 -9.93 -2.62 3.48
C PRO A 44 -10.06 -1.23 2.87
N LEU A 45 -9.26 -0.29 3.37
CA LEU A 45 -9.14 1.04 2.78
C LEU A 45 -8.38 0.94 1.45
N LYS A 46 -8.95 1.48 0.39
CA LYS A 46 -8.38 1.47 -0.96
C LYS A 46 -8.23 2.90 -1.45
N TYR A 47 -7.27 3.12 -2.35
CA TYR A 47 -7.20 4.36 -3.12
C TYR A 47 -7.25 4.06 -4.61
N VAL A 48 -8.14 4.76 -5.30
CA VAL A 48 -8.43 4.61 -6.74
C VAL A 48 -7.93 5.82 -7.52
N ASP A 49 -7.41 5.60 -8.71
CA ASP A 49 -7.05 6.69 -9.61
C ASP A 49 -8.26 7.24 -10.37
N GLU A 50 -8.03 8.25 -11.22
CA GLU A 50 -9.04 8.88 -12.07
C GLU A 50 -9.75 7.90 -13.03
N ASN A 51 -9.12 6.76 -13.35
CA ASN A 51 -9.65 5.72 -14.21
C ASN A 51 -10.41 4.63 -13.42
N GLY A 52 -10.58 4.81 -12.11
CA GLY A 52 -11.26 3.86 -11.24
C GLY A 52 -10.44 2.62 -10.87
N VAL A 53 -9.12 2.63 -11.13
CA VAL A 53 -8.23 1.51 -10.83
C VAL A 53 -7.71 1.62 -9.41
N VAL A 54 -7.82 0.53 -8.63
CA VAL A 54 -7.25 0.46 -7.27
C VAL A 54 -5.72 0.38 -7.33
N ARG A 55 -5.05 1.48 -6.99
CA ARG A 55 -3.58 1.59 -6.96
C ARG A 55 -2.96 1.24 -5.61
N LEU A 56 -3.70 1.46 -4.53
CA LEU A 56 -3.30 1.17 -3.17
C LEU A 56 -4.41 0.41 -2.44
N THR A 57 -4.06 -0.62 -1.67
CA THR A 57 -4.96 -1.26 -0.70
C THR A 57 -4.23 -1.42 0.63
N LEU A 58 -4.77 -0.81 1.67
CA LEU A 58 -4.28 -0.91 3.05
C LEU A 58 -5.18 -1.87 3.83
N LYS A 59 -4.57 -2.90 4.40
CA LYS A 59 -5.27 -3.95 5.15
C LYS A 59 -4.79 -3.94 6.59
N GLN A 60 -5.72 -3.98 7.54
CA GLN A 60 -5.44 -4.17 8.97
C GLN A 60 -4.92 -5.58 9.30
N GLY A 61 -5.02 -6.51 8.35
CA GLY A 61 -4.86 -7.93 8.60
C GLY A 61 -6.19 -8.57 9.01
N SER A 62 -6.32 -9.87 8.75
CA SER A 62 -7.50 -10.64 9.14
C SER A 62 -7.14 -12.10 9.33
N SER A 63 -7.55 -12.65 10.47
CA SER A 63 -7.47 -14.08 10.78
C SER A 63 -8.37 -14.96 9.89
N ARG A 64 -9.25 -14.35 9.08
CA ARG A 64 -10.13 -15.08 8.15
C ARG A 64 -9.35 -15.75 7.02
N THR A 65 -8.15 -15.25 6.68
CA THR A 65 -7.32 -15.80 5.60
C THR A 65 -5.92 -16.11 6.14
N PRO A 66 -5.52 -17.39 6.22
CA PRO A 66 -4.19 -17.77 6.68
C PRO A 66 -3.07 -17.02 5.94
N GLY A 67 -2.16 -16.40 6.68
CA GLY A 67 -1.03 -15.63 6.11
C GLY A 67 -1.38 -14.18 5.75
N SER A 68 -2.60 -13.72 6.05
CA SER A 68 -3.01 -12.31 5.94
C SER A 68 -3.28 -11.67 7.30
N ASP A 69 -2.74 -12.25 8.37
CA ASP A 69 -3.09 -11.91 9.75
C ASP A 69 -2.52 -10.57 10.21
N TYR A 70 -1.48 -10.07 9.52
CA TYR A 70 -0.78 -8.84 9.87
C TYR A 70 -1.19 -7.66 8.96
N PRO A 71 -1.07 -6.41 9.43
CA PRO A 71 -1.32 -5.25 8.59
C PRO A 71 -0.32 -5.17 7.44
N HIS A 72 -0.82 -4.98 6.23
CA HIS A 72 0.00 -4.92 5.02
C HIS A 72 -0.61 -4.04 3.94
N VAL A 73 0.24 -3.67 2.99
CA VAL A 73 -0.11 -2.90 1.81
C VAL A 73 0.01 -3.75 0.54
N GLU A 74 -0.93 -3.54 -0.40
CA GLU A 74 -0.85 -4.04 -1.77
C GLU A 74 -0.83 -2.86 -2.75
N LEU A 75 0.05 -2.90 -3.76
CA LEU A 75 0.22 -1.84 -4.75
C LEU A 75 -0.03 -2.35 -6.17
N ARG A 76 -0.47 -1.44 -7.06
CA ARG A 76 -0.49 -1.67 -8.51
C ARG A 76 0.17 -0.53 -9.27
N ASN A 77 0.97 -0.88 -10.28
CA ASN A 77 1.55 0.06 -11.24
C ASN A 77 0.47 0.57 -12.22
N PRO A 78 0.76 1.57 -13.08
CA PRO A 78 -0.18 2.10 -14.08
C PRO A 78 -0.80 1.04 -15.01
N ASP A 79 -0.05 0.01 -15.38
CA ASP A 79 -0.49 -1.13 -16.20
C ASP A 79 -1.38 -2.13 -15.42
N THR A 80 -1.78 -1.79 -14.20
CA THR A 80 -2.65 -2.59 -13.30
C THR A 80 -2.00 -3.87 -12.76
N GLN A 81 -0.69 -4.03 -12.99
CA GLN A 81 0.10 -5.15 -12.48
C GLN A 81 0.46 -4.90 -11.02
N ARG A 82 0.54 -5.98 -10.24
CA ARG A 82 0.94 -5.90 -8.84
C ARG A 82 2.43 -5.65 -8.73
N ILE A 83 2.79 -4.73 -7.86
CA ILE A 83 4.18 -4.40 -7.56
C ILE A 83 4.43 -4.37 -6.05
N ASP A 84 5.68 -4.55 -5.65
CA ASP A 84 6.15 -4.17 -4.32
C ASP A 84 6.46 -2.66 -4.24
N ILE A 85 6.97 -2.21 -3.10
CA ILE A 85 7.31 -0.79 -2.88
C ILE A 85 8.51 -0.31 -3.72
N TRP A 86 9.32 -1.22 -4.24
CA TRP A 86 10.45 -0.91 -5.11
C TRP A 86 10.07 -0.94 -6.60
N GLY A 87 8.80 -1.26 -6.90
CA GLY A 87 8.30 -1.35 -8.28
C GLY A 87 8.52 -2.71 -8.95
N ASN A 88 9.04 -3.72 -8.24
CA ASN A 88 9.21 -5.05 -8.82
C ASN A 88 7.86 -5.74 -8.96
N HIS A 89 7.68 -6.49 -10.04
CA HIS A 89 6.46 -7.26 -10.26
C HIS A 89 6.32 -8.37 -9.22
N VAL A 90 5.13 -8.48 -8.63
CA VAL A 90 4.82 -9.49 -7.61
C VAL A 90 3.55 -10.27 -7.97
N THR A 91 3.45 -11.48 -7.45
CA THR A 91 2.23 -12.28 -7.59
C THR A 91 1.30 -12.01 -6.40
N ARG A 92 0.03 -12.36 -6.54
CA ARG A 92 -0.94 -12.22 -5.44
C ARG A 92 -0.51 -12.93 -4.14
N LYS A 93 0.25 -14.03 -4.24
CA LYS A 93 0.65 -14.86 -3.09
C LYS A 93 2.08 -14.61 -2.62
N SER A 94 2.87 -13.79 -3.32
CA SER A 94 4.26 -13.57 -2.93
C SER A 94 4.38 -12.69 -1.69
N PRO A 95 5.43 -12.89 -0.87
CA PRO A 95 5.71 -12.02 0.28
C PRO A 95 5.77 -10.53 -0.08
N GLY A 96 6.36 -10.18 -1.24
CA GLY A 96 6.45 -8.79 -1.70
C GLY A 96 5.10 -8.11 -2.01
N ASN A 97 4.03 -8.87 -2.23
CA ASN A 97 2.67 -8.30 -2.35
C ASN A 97 2.07 -7.95 -0.98
N HIS A 98 2.68 -8.42 0.11
CA HIS A 98 2.20 -8.23 1.47
C HIS A 98 3.23 -7.46 2.29
N THR A 99 3.69 -6.32 1.76
CA THR A 99 4.63 -5.45 2.47
C THR A 99 4.01 -5.03 3.79
N ARG A 100 4.70 -5.35 4.89
CA ARG A 100 4.22 -5.11 6.24
C ARG A 100 4.13 -3.62 6.52
N ILE A 101 3.07 -3.20 7.21
CA ILE A 101 2.88 -1.82 7.66
C ILE A 101 2.52 -1.78 9.14
N GLN A 102 2.80 -0.66 9.79
CA GLN A 102 2.22 -0.32 11.09
C GLN A 102 0.86 0.31 10.83
N TRP A 103 -0.18 -0.24 11.46
CA TRP A 103 -1.51 0.34 11.36
C TRP A 103 -1.68 1.50 12.34
N ASP A 104 -1.85 2.71 11.83
CA ASP A 104 -1.94 3.95 12.62
C ASP A 104 -3.07 4.90 12.18
N ILE A 105 -4.05 4.39 11.40
CA ILE A 105 -5.17 5.16 10.85
C ILE A 105 -6.54 4.56 11.13
#